data_AF-A0A4U6BWS6-F1
#
_entry.id   AF-A0A4U6BWS6-F1
#
_cell.length_a   1.000
_cell.length_b   1.000
_cell.length_c   1.000
_cell.angle_alpha   90.00
_cell.angle_beta   90.00
_cell.angle_gamma   90.00
#
_symmetry.space_group_name_H-M   'P 1'
#
loop_
_entity.id
_entity.type
_entity.pdbx_description
1 polymer ?
#
loop_
_entity_poly.entity_id
_entity_poly.type
_entity_poly.pdbx_seq_one_letter_code
_entity_poly.pdbx_strand_id
1 'polypeptide(L)' 'MKPFPWSEAIGFGIGVLRLPPEQFWRMTPRELAYAVAAVRGPAREPMDRTVLDHLMQKFPDKLRGA' A
#
# COMPACT_ATOMS: atom_id res chain seq x y z
N MET A 1 -10.63 -11.72 13.45
CA MET A 1 -10.22 -11.71 12.03
C MET A 1 -10.70 -10.42 11.40
N LYS A 2 -9.86 -9.73 10.61
CA LYS A 2 -10.31 -8.56 9.85
C LYS A 2 -11.01 -9.03 8.56
N PRO A 3 -12.19 -8.51 8.20
CA PRO A 3 -12.86 -8.89 6.96
C PRO A 3 -12.01 -8.51 5.75
N PHE A 4 -12.23 -9.21 4.63
CA PHE A 4 -11.54 -8.91 3.37
C PHE A 4 -11.88 -7.48 2.90
N PRO A 5 -10.89 -6.68 2.47
CA PRO A 5 -11.07 -5.28 2.07
C PRO A 5 -11.69 -5.16 0.67
N TRP A 6 -13.00 -5.40 0.55
CA TRP A 6 -13.71 -5.38 -0.74
C TRP A 6 -13.65 -4.03 -1.45
N SER A 7 -13.73 -2.93 -0.71
CA SER A 7 -13.71 -1.57 -1.30
C SER A 7 -12.37 -1.29 -1.98
N GLU A 8 -11.25 -1.60 -1.31
CA GLU A 8 -9.92 -1.42 -1.90
C GLU A 8 -9.67 -2.38 -3.07
N ALA A 9 -10.10 -3.64 -2.95
CA ALA A 9 -9.93 -4.64 -4.01
C ALA A 9 -10.67 -4.25 -5.29
N ILE A 10 -11.95 -3.88 -5.18
CA ILE A 10 -12.78 -3.48 -6.32
C ILE A 10 -12.29 -2.15 -6.89
N GLY A 11 -11.96 -1.18 -6.03
CA GLY A 11 -11.43 0.13 -6.45
C GLY A 11 -10.12 -0.01 -7.22
N PHE A 12 -9.25 -0.91 -6.80
CA PHE A 12 -8.01 -1.20 -7.51
C PHE A 12 -8.26 -1.96 -8.82
N GLY A 13 -9.03 -3.05 -8.78
CA GLY A 13 -9.28 -3.91 -9.95
C GLY A 13 -10.05 -3.20 -11.07
N ILE A 14 -11.18 -2.59 -10.76
CA ILE A 14 -12.05 -1.95 -11.77
C ILE A 14 -11.63 -0.50 -12.01
N GLY A 15 -11.18 0.22 -10.98
CA GLY A 15 -10.82 1.63 -11.08
C GLY A 15 -9.41 1.89 -11.61
N VAL A 16 -8.39 1.30 -10.96
CA VAL A 16 -6.97 1.55 -11.30
C VAL A 16 -6.53 0.73 -12.49
N LEU A 17 -6.75 -0.59 -12.44
CA LEU A 17 -6.37 -1.50 -13.53
C LEU A 17 -7.34 -1.46 -14.72
N ARG A 18 -8.51 -0.82 -14.56
CA ARG A 18 -9.56 -0.73 -15.58
C ARG A 18 -10.01 -2.10 -16.10
N LEU A 19 -9.98 -3.12 -15.24
CA LEU A 19 -10.44 -4.45 -15.63
C LEU A 19 -11.95 -4.43 -15.88
N PRO A 20 -12.42 -5.11 -16.93
CA PRO A 20 -13.83 -5.44 -17.04
C PRO A 20 -14.29 -6.20 -15.78
N PRO A 21 -15.49 -5.91 -15.25
CA PRO A 21 -15.96 -6.53 -14.00
C PRO A 21 -15.91 -8.07 -14.02
N GLU A 22 -16.20 -8.69 -15.16
CA GLU A 22 -16.16 -10.15 -15.31
C GLU A 22 -14.74 -10.72 -15.20
N GLN A 23 -13.72 -10.00 -15.66
CA GLN A 23 -12.33 -10.42 -15.52
C GLN A 23 -11.86 -10.30 -14.07
N PHE A 24 -12.25 -9.23 -13.39
CA PHE A 24 -11.98 -9.07 -11.96
C PHE A 24 -12.60 -10.21 -11.14
N TRP A 25 -13.86 -10.56 -11.37
CA TRP A 25 -14.51 -11.65 -10.62
C TRP A 25 -13.99 -13.05 -10.95
N ARG A 26 -13.42 -13.24 -12.15
CA ARG A 26 -12.75 -14.49 -12.52
C ARG A 26 -11.33 -14.61 -11.99
N MET A 27 -10.70 -13.50 -11.60
CA MET A 27 -9.33 -13.51 -11.12
C MET A 27 -9.23 -14.14 -9.73
N THR A 28 -8.12 -14.81 -9.48
CA THR A 28 -7.80 -15.36 -8.16
C THR A 28 -7.24 -14.26 -7.23
N PRO A 29 -7.40 -14.39 -5.90
CA PRO A 29 -6.77 -13.46 -4.96
C PRO A 29 -5.25 -13.35 -5.10
N ARG A 30 -4.58 -14.42 -5.54
CA ARG A 30 -3.13 -14.43 -5.77
C ARG A 30 -2.74 -13.59 -6.99
N GLU A 31 -3.51 -13.66 -8.08
CA GLU A 31 -3.32 -12.79 -9.25
C GLU A 31 -3.57 -11.33 -8.89
N LEU A 32 -4.59 -11.04 -8.08
CA LEU A 32 -4.84 -9.69 -7.58
C LEU A 32 -3.66 -9.17 -6.77
N ALA A 33 -3.10 -9.99 -5.87
CA ALA A 33 -1.92 -9.61 -5.08
C ALA A 33 -0.71 -9.26 -5.97
N TYR A 34 -0.45 -10.05 -7.02
CA TYR A 34 0.61 -9.74 -7.98
C TYR A 34 0.34 -8.47 -8.77
N ALA A 35 -0.90 -8.23 -9.21
CA ALA A 35 -1.26 -7.02 -9.92
C ALA A 35 -1.09 -5.77 -9.04
N VAL A 36 -1.45 -5.87 -7.75
CA VAL A 36 -1.20 -4.80 -6.76
C VAL A 36 0.29 -4.52 -6.62
N ALA A 37 1.11 -5.57 -6.46
CA ALA A 37 2.56 -5.42 -6.32
C ALA A 37 3.21 -4.85 -7.58
N ALA A 38 2.72 -5.18 -8.77
CA ALA A 38 3.23 -4.65 -10.03
C ALA A 38 3.00 -3.14 -10.18
N VAL A 39 1.86 -2.62 -9.69
CA VAL A 39 1.53 -1.18 -9.80
C VAL A 39 2.10 -0.37 -8.64
N ARG A 40 1.97 -0.88 -7.40
CA ARG A 40 2.40 -0.14 -6.20
C ARG A 40 3.87 -0.38 -5.83
N GLY A 41 4.51 -1.33 -6.48
CA GLY A 41 5.78 -1.89 -6.05
C GLY A 41 5.60 -2.93 -4.94
N PRO A 42 6.68 -3.61 -4.53
CA PRO A 42 6.64 -4.54 -3.41
C PRO A 42 6.12 -3.82 -2.17
N ALA A 43 5.37 -4.55 -1.32
CA ALA A 43 4.99 -4.05 -0.01
C ALA A 43 6.28 -3.61 0.70
N ARG A 44 6.45 -2.29 0.85
CA ARG A 44 7.58 -1.76 1.62
C ARG A 44 7.32 -2.13 3.06
N GLU A 45 8.30 -2.73 3.71
CA GLU A 45 8.21 -2.88 5.15
C GLU A 45 7.97 -1.50 5.78
N PRO A 46 7.12 -1.41 6.81
CA PRO A 46 7.03 -0.21 7.61
C PRO A 46 8.44 0.22 8.02
N MET A 47 8.72 1.53 7.99
CA MET A 47 10.00 2.05 8.47
C MET A 47 10.23 1.54 9.89
N ASP A 48 11.36 0.89 10.11
CA ASP A 48 11.67 0.37 11.44
C ASP A 48 11.94 1.52 12.42
N ARG A 49 11.82 1.22 13.71
CA ARG A 49 11.99 2.22 14.76
C ARG A 49 13.39 2.82 14.77
N THR A 50 14.41 2.02 14.48
CA THR A 50 15.82 2.42 14.44
C THR A 50 16.08 3.45 13.33
N VAL A 51 15.52 3.23 12.14
CA VAL A 51 15.60 4.15 11.00
C VAL A 51 14.91 5.47 11.33
N LEU A 52 13.73 5.41 11.98
CA LEU A 52 13.05 6.62 12.45
C LEU A 52 13.91 7.39 13.45
N ASP A 53 14.47 6.71 14.46
CA ASP A 53 15.31 7.34 15.48
C ASP A 53 16.59 7.97 14.86
N HIS A 54 17.21 7.31 13.88
CA HIS A 54 18.33 7.86 13.10
C HIS A 54 17.92 9.13 12.32
N LEU A 55 16.72 9.15 11.73
CA LEU A 55 16.22 10.33 11.02
C LEU A 55 15.96 11.50 11.98
N MET A 56 15.41 11.24 13.16
CA MET A 56 15.20 12.27 14.19
C MET A 56 16.51 12.89 14.68
N GLN A 57 17.56 12.08 14.84
CA GLN A 57 18.89 12.58 15.21
C GLN A 57 19.54 13.38 14.07
N LYS A 58 19.36 12.94 12.82
CA LYS A 58 19.94 13.60 11.64
C LYS A 58 19.24 14.93 11.31
N PHE A 59 17.95 15.02 11.57
CA PHE A 59 17.11 16.18 11.29
C PHE A 59 16.36 16.63 12.55
N PRO A 60 17.07 17.20 13.55
CA PRO A 60 16.43 17.65 14.77
C PRO A 60 15.52 18.85 14.49
N ASP A 61 14.28 18.78 14.97
CA ASP A 61 13.36 19.90 14.90
C ASP A 61 13.90 21.09 15.71
N LYS A 62 13.92 22.27 15.10
CA LYS A 62 14.19 23.51 15.83
C LYS A 62 12.87 24.05 16.36
N LEU A 63 12.80 24.32 17.66
CA LEU A 63 11.69 25.07 18.24
C LEU A 63 11.46 26.35 17.44
N ARG A 64 10.26 26.53 16.87
CA ARG A 64 9.85 27.81 16.30
C ARG A 64 9.51 28.76 17.44
N GLY A 65 10.31 29.82 17.58
CA GLY A 65 10.08 30.93 18.50
C GLY A 65 10.98 30.89 19.73
N ALA A 66 12.13 31.57 19.63
CA ALA A 66 12.73 32.26 20.76
C ALA A 66 12.20 33.71 20.75
#